data_AF-A0A451A2Y4-F1
#
_entry.id   AF-A0A451A2Y4-F1
#
_cell.length_a   1.000
_cell.length_b   1.000
_cell.length_c   1.000
_cell.angle_alpha   90.00
_cell.angle_beta   90.00
_cell.angle_gamma   90.00
#
_symmetry.space_group_name_H-M   'P 1'
#
loop_
_entity.id
_entity.type
_entity.pdbx_description
1 polymer ?
#
loop_
_entity_poly.entity_id
_entity_poly.type
_entity_poly.pdbx_seq_one_letter_code
_entity_poly.pdbx_strand_id
1 'polypeptide(L)'
;MQAYIKLKLLTGLSRSDLLRLQPGVHFRDDGILVQRHKTANTTGKRTLYEWTPELRAAVDEALKARPVDVAPFLFRNRKGQSYMNEETGTADG
;
A
#
# COMPACT_ATOMS: atom_id res chain seq x y z
N MET A 1 1.81 6.35 12.20
CA MET A 1 3.10 5.63 12.01
C MET A 1 3.00 4.13 12.28
N GLN A 2 2.18 3.68 13.25
CA GLN A 2 2.15 2.27 13.68
C GLN A 2 1.61 1.31 12.61
N ALA A 3 0.53 1.66 11.89
CA ALA A 3 -0.05 0.83 10.84
C ALA A 3 0.92 0.55 9.66
N TYR A 4 1.76 1.51 9.27
CA TYR A 4 2.79 1.33 8.23
C TYR A 4 3.79 0.23 8.60
N ILE A 5 4.29 0.26 9.85
CA ILE A 5 5.28 -0.70 10.34
C ILE A 5 4.66 -2.09 10.41
N LYS A 6 3.43 -2.21 10.94
CA LYS A 6 2.69 -3.48 11.01
C LYS A 6 2.48 -4.08 9.62
N LEU A 7 1.95 -3.29 8.66
CA LEU A 7 1.75 -3.73 7.28
C LEU A 7 3.05 -4.19 6.64
N LYS A 8 4.15 -3.48 6.88
CA LYS A 8 5.46 -3.85 6.35
C LYS A 8 5.99 -5.17 6.92
N LEU A 9 5.82 -5.40 8.23
CA LEU A 9 6.23 -6.63 8.88
C LEU A 9 5.39 -7.83 8.44
N LEU A 10 4.08 -7.64 8.26
CA LEU A 10 3.15 -8.72 7.86
C LEU A 10 3.27 -9.08 6.37
N THR A 11 3.43 -8.10 5.49
CA THR A 11 3.44 -8.34 4.03
C THR A 11 4.86 -8.45 3.45
N GLY A 12 5.90 -7.99 4.15
CA GLY A 12 7.26 -7.94 3.60
C GLY A 12 7.39 -7.07 2.33
N LEU A 13 6.41 -6.20 2.07
CA LEU A 13 6.41 -5.35 0.89
C LEU A 13 7.56 -4.33 0.95
N SER A 14 8.08 -3.99 -0.23
CA SER A 14 9.02 -2.88 -0.33
C SER A 14 8.33 -1.59 0.06
N ARG A 15 9.07 -0.65 0.68
CA ARG A 15 8.56 0.71 1.00
C ARG A 15 7.85 1.31 -0.19
N SER A 16 8.43 1.12 -1.37
CA SER A 16 7.90 1.65 -2.61
C SER A 16 6.48 1.15 -2.92
N ASP A 17 6.29 -0.15 -2.83
CA ASP A 17 5.03 -0.79 -3.17
C ASP A 17 3.94 -0.44 -2.15
N LEU A 18 4.33 -0.45 -0.87
CA LEU A 18 3.46 -0.14 0.25
C LEU A 18 2.95 1.33 0.20
N LEU A 19 3.77 2.28 -0.28
CA LEU A 19 3.34 3.67 -0.48
C LEU A 19 2.43 3.86 -1.70
N ARG A 20 2.44 2.93 -2.66
CA ARG A 20 1.54 2.92 -3.82
C ARG A 20 0.28 2.09 -3.58
N LEU A 21 0.11 1.49 -2.41
CA LEU A 21 -1.02 0.64 -2.10
C LEU A 21 -2.31 1.45 -2.15
N GLN A 22 -3.26 1.04 -2.99
CA GLN A 22 -4.56 1.68 -3.16
C GLN A 22 -5.66 0.69 -2.77
N PRO A 23 -6.49 0.97 -1.74
CA PRO A 23 -7.55 0.07 -1.33
C PRO A 23 -8.50 -0.29 -2.49
N GLY A 24 -8.89 0.68 -3.32
CA GLY A 24 -9.80 0.43 -4.45
C GLY A 24 -9.24 -0.42 -5.60
N VAL A 25 -7.91 -0.58 -5.68
CA VAL A 25 -7.24 -1.32 -6.77
C VAL A 25 -6.64 -2.63 -6.29
N HIS A 26 -6.04 -2.61 -5.10
CA HIS A 26 -5.27 -3.73 -4.56
C HIS A 26 -6.07 -4.58 -3.58
N PHE A 27 -7.11 -4.05 -2.92
CA PHE A 27 -7.84 -4.84 -1.92
C PHE A 27 -8.92 -5.64 -2.63
N ARG A 28 -8.91 -6.94 -2.37
CA ARG A 28 -9.87 -7.91 -2.86
C ARG A 28 -10.53 -8.61 -1.68
N ASP A 29 -11.56 -9.39 -1.95
CA ASP A 29 -12.24 -10.17 -0.92
C ASP A 29 -11.30 -11.22 -0.29
N ASP A 30 -10.44 -11.85 -1.09
CA ASP A 30 -9.47 -12.86 -0.63
C ASP A 30 -8.22 -12.28 0.04
N GLY A 31 -7.85 -11.03 -0.26
CA GLY A 31 -6.59 -10.47 0.23
C GLY A 31 -6.16 -9.15 -0.41
N ILE A 32 -4.89 -8.79 -0.19
CA ILE A 32 -4.23 -7.66 -0.83
C ILE A 32 -3.43 -8.19 -2.02
N LEU A 33 -3.87 -7.85 -3.24
CA LEU A 33 -3.16 -8.20 -4.45
C LEU A 33 -2.17 -7.10 -4.82
N VAL A 34 -0.89 -7.42 -4.77
CA VAL A 34 0.18 -6.50 -5.12
C VAL A 34 0.90 -6.95 -6.38
N GLN A 35 1.22 -6.00 -7.26
CA GLN A 35 2.12 -6.22 -8.38
C GLN A 35 3.37 -5.36 -8.20
N ARG A 36 4.54 -6.02 -8.10
CA ARG A 36 5.81 -5.30 -7.96
C ARG A 36 6.05 -4.39 -9.16
N HIS A 37 6.10 -3.08 -8.91
CA HIS A 37 6.30 -2.06 -9.94
C HIS A 37 7.56 -2.28 -10.81
N LYS A 38 8.67 -2.73 -10.21
CA LYS A 38 9.95 -2.94 -10.92
C LYS A 38 9.85 -3.98 -12.05
N THR A 39 8.97 -4.98 -11.92
CA THR A 39 8.80 -6.06 -12.90
C THR A 39 7.47 -6.00 -13.63
N ALA A 40 6.71 -4.91 -13.47
CA ALA A 40 5.40 -4.72 -14.10
C ALA A 40 5.48 -4.83 -15.64
N ASN A 41 6.60 -4.39 -16.24
CA ASN A 41 6.83 -4.44 -17.68
C ASN A 41 7.45 -5.76 -18.20
N THR A 42 7.78 -6.73 -17.33
CA THR A 42 8.52 -7.95 -17.76
C THR A 42 7.85 -9.24 -17.37
N THR A 43 7.69 -9.53 -16.08
CA THR A 43 7.15 -10.83 -15.60
C THR A 43 5.98 -10.67 -14.65
N GLY A 44 5.69 -9.44 -14.21
CA GLY A 44 4.42 -9.03 -13.61
C GLY A 44 3.84 -9.94 -12.52
N LYS A 45 4.66 -10.76 -11.83
CA LYS A 45 4.16 -11.71 -10.83
C LYS A 45 3.40 -10.95 -9.76
N ARG A 46 2.12 -11.26 -9.66
CA ARG A 46 1.20 -10.70 -8.67
C ARG A 46 1.32 -11.55 -7.41
N THR A 47 1.57 -10.91 -6.28
CA THR A 47 1.58 -11.57 -4.98
C THR A 47 0.25 -11.26 -4.31
N LEU A 48 -0.53 -12.31 -4.04
CA LEU A 48 -1.72 -12.20 -3.20
C LEU A 48 -1.30 -12.43 -1.75
N TYR A 49 -1.52 -11.42 -0.92
CA TYR A 49 -1.42 -11.54 0.52
C TYR A 49 -2.80 -11.83 1.07
N GLU A 50 -3.05 -13.08 1.42
CA GLU A 50 -4.33 -13.52 1.97
C GLU A 50 -4.67 -12.75 3.26
N TRP A 51 -5.96 -12.48 3.47
CA TRP A 51 -6.38 -11.78 4.68
C TRP A 51 -6.14 -12.63 5.92
N THR A 52 -5.19 -12.18 6.75
CA THR A 52 -5.09 -12.62 8.14
C THR A 52 -5.79 -11.61 9.05
N PRO A 53 -6.27 -12.03 10.24
CA PRO A 53 -6.89 -11.12 11.19
C PRO A 53 -5.96 -9.94 11.56
N GLU A 54 -4.66 -10.20 11.65
CA GLU A 54 -3.63 -9.18 11.90
C GLU A 54 -3.49 -8.20 10.71
N LEU A 55 -3.52 -8.71 9.48
CA LEU A 55 -3.44 -7.89 8.27
C LEU A 55 -4.67 -6.99 8.13
N ARG A 56 -5.87 -7.53 8.40
CA ARG A 56 -7.12 -6.75 8.40
C ARG A 56 -7.15 -5.70 9.49
N ALA A 57 -6.58 -5.98 10.66
CA ALA A 57 -6.49 -4.99 11.73
C ALA A 57 -5.52 -3.86 11.37
N ALA A 58 -4.37 -4.17 10.75
CA ALA A 58 -3.38 -3.17 10.33
C ALA A 58 -3.88 -2.30 9.17
N VAL A 59 -4.35 -2.95 8.09
CA VAL A 59 -5.66 -2.68 7.48
C VAL A 59 -6.46 -1.44 7.91
N ASP A 60 -7.44 -1.77 8.73
CA ASP A 60 -8.42 -0.89 9.35
C ASP A 60 -7.77 0.25 10.13
N GLU A 61 -6.68 0.01 10.87
CA GLU A 61 -5.94 1.06 11.57
C GLU A 61 -5.40 2.12 10.59
N ALA A 62 -4.87 1.70 9.43
CA ALA A 62 -4.45 2.63 8.37
C ALA A 62 -5.65 3.38 7.76
N LEU A 63 -6.78 2.69 7.55
CA LEU A 63 -8.00 3.30 7.01
C LEU A 63 -8.68 4.26 7.98
N LYS A 64 -8.52 4.08 9.29
CA LYS A 64 -9.04 5.00 10.33
C LYS A 64 -8.13 6.21 10.53
N ALA A 65 -6.82 6.05 10.30
CA ALA A 65 -5.86 7.14 10.43
C ALA A 65 -5.97 8.21 9.31
N ARG A 66 -6.71 7.93 8.22
CA ARG A 66 -6.90 8.89 7.12
C ARG A 66 -8.08 9.84 7.39
N PRO A 67 -7.89 11.16 7.27
CA PRO A 67 -8.95 12.15 7.52
C PRO A 67 -9.90 12.38 6.33
N VAL A 68 -9.66 11.78 5.16
CA VAL A 68 -10.48 12.03 3.95
C VAL A 68 -10.50 10.81 3.03
N ASP A 69 -11.69 10.37 2.61
CA ASP A 69 -11.94 9.17 1.79
C ASP A 69 -11.64 9.38 0.29
N VAL A 70 -11.29 10.61 -0.10
CA VAL A 70 -11.23 11.04 -1.52
C VAL A 70 -9.93 10.69 -2.26
N ALA A 71 -8.90 10.20 -1.57
CA ALA A 71 -7.60 9.92 -2.18
C ALA A 71 -7.40 8.41 -2.42
N PRO A 72 -6.88 8.00 -3.59
CA PRO A 72 -6.81 6.59 -3.95
C PRO A 72 -5.74 5.80 -3.16
N PHE A 73 -4.77 6.46 -2.51
CA PHE A 73 -3.64 5.81 -1.81
C PHE A 73 -3.89 5.62 -0.30
N LEU A 74 -3.45 4.47 0.23
CA LEU A 74 -3.53 4.13 1.66
C LEU A 74 -2.59 5.00 2.52
N PHE A 75 -1.37 5.27 2.02
CA PHE A 75 -0.39 6.10 2.70
C PHE A 75 -0.15 7.39 1.91
N ARG A 76 -0.40 8.53 2.57
CA ARG A 76 -0.36 9.85 1.96
C ARG A 76 0.47 10.82 2.79
N ASN A 77 1.08 11.78 2.12
CA ASN A 77 1.65 12.92 2.79
C ASN A 77 0.54 13.85 3.32
N ARG A 78 0.92 14.85 4.12
CA ARG A 78 -0.04 15.83 4.71
C ARG A 78 -0.86 16.58 3.64
N LYS A 79 -0.36 16.67 2.41
CA LYS A 79 -1.03 17.29 1.25
C LYS A 79 -1.98 16.35 0.49
N GLY A 80 -2.07 15.06 0.87
CA GLY A 80 -2.92 14.09 0.16
C GLY A 80 -2.31 13.51 -1.11
N GLN A 81 -1.03 13.78 -1.35
CA GLN A 81 -0.29 13.24 -2.48
C GLN A 81 0.41 11.95 -2.07
N SER A 82 0.67 11.08 -3.06
CA SER A 82 1.53 9.92 -2.88
C SER A 82 2.91 10.36 -2.40
N TYR A 83 3.53 9.59 -1.51
CA TYR A 83 4.94 9.76 -1.13
C TYR A 83 5.91 9.38 -2.25
N MET A 84 5.39 8.97 -3.41
CA MET A 84 6.18 8.70 -4.59
C MET A 84 6.05 9.80 -5.61
N ASN A 85 7.20 10.28 -6.04
CA ASN A 85 7.31 11.01 -7.27
C ASN A 85 7.41 9.98 -8.42
N GLU A 86 6.33 9.82 -9.20
CA GLU A 86 6.28 8.85 -10.30
C GLU A 86 7.24 9.19 -11.44
N GLU A 87 7.70 10.45 -11.51
CA GLU A 87 8.62 10.95 -12.53
C GLU A 87 10.08 10.54 -12.24
N THR A 88 10.46 10.46 -10.97
CA THR A 88 11.84 10.14 -10.55
C THR A 88 11.97 8.78 -9.87
N GLY A 89 10.87 8.06 -9.64
CA GLY A 89 10.86 6.79 -8.91
C GLY A 89 11.35 6.89 -7.45
N THR A 90 11.52 8.11 -6.95
CA THR A 90 12.13 8.38 -5.64
C THR A 90 11.04 8.72 -4.63
N ALA A 91 11.16 8.18 -3.42
CA ALA A 91 10.28 8.50 -2.32
C ALA A 91 10.78 9.78 -1.63
N ASP A 92 10.38 10.93 -2.17
CA ASP A 92 10.64 12.23 -1.55
C ASP A 92 9.53 12.51 -0.53
N GLY A 93 9.92 12.74 0.73
CA GLY A 93 9.02 12.83 1.87
C GLY A 93 9.30 14.07 2.70
#